data_AF-A0A1X7TM10-F1
#
_entry.id   AF-A0A1X7TM10-F1
#
_cell.length_a   1.000
_cell.length_b   1.000
_cell.length_c   1.000
_cell.angle_alpha   90.00
_cell.angle_beta   90.00
_cell.angle_gamma   90.00
#
_symmetry.space_group_name_H-M   'P 1'
#
loop_
_entity.id
_entity.type
_entity.pdbx_description
1 polymer ?
#
loop_
_entity_poly.entity_id
_entity_poly.type
_entity_poly.pdbx_seq_one_letter_code
_entity_poly.pdbx_strand_id
1 'polypeptide(L)'
;MINDHLRSKGICIPRSQIRASIHRLDSFLCDRLKPAIRRRSYHVPGPNYVWHIDGNHKLIRWRIVIHGGIDSYSRVVVFLKPSTDNHAHTMLSCFENGVFEYGLPTRIRSDLGGENMEVWRYM
;
A
#
# COMPACT_ATOMS: atom_id res chain seq x y z
N MET A 1 -14.22 1.03 2.27
CA MET A 1 -14.91 2.35 2.30
C MET A 1 -16.24 2.24 3.06
N ILE A 2 -16.72 3.29 3.73
CA ILE A 2 -17.99 3.26 4.52
C ILE A 2 -19.19 2.78 3.68
N ASN A 3 -19.26 3.21 2.43
CA ASN A 3 -20.33 2.82 1.51
C ASN A 3 -20.36 1.30 1.26
N ASP A 4 -19.19 0.68 1.07
CA ASP A 4 -19.09 -0.77 0.83
C ASP A 4 -19.40 -1.56 2.11
N HIS A 5 -19.02 -1.03 3.28
CA HIS A 5 -19.35 -1.62 4.58
C HIS A 5 -20.85 -1.56 4.90
N LEU A 6 -21.55 -0.48 4.50
CA LEU A 6 -23.00 -0.39 4.64
C LEU A 6 -23.71 -1.35 3.67
N ARG A 7 -23.20 -1.46 2.44
CA ARG A 7 -23.71 -2.42 1.44
C ARG A 7 -23.54 -3.87 1.88
N SER A 8 -22.42 -4.23 2.51
CA SER A 8 -22.23 -5.59 3.05
C SER A 8 -23.21 -5.92 4.19
N LYS A 9 -23.80 -4.91 4.82
CA LYS A 9 -24.87 -5.05 5.82
C LYS A 9 -26.29 -4.92 5.23
N GLY A 10 -26.42 -4.89 3.91
CA GLY A 10 -27.71 -4.74 3.23
C GLY A 10 -28.28 -3.32 3.23
N ILE A 11 -27.51 -2.33 3.65
CA ILE A 11 -27.95 -0.93 3.78
C ILE A 11 -27.52 -0.16 2.52
N CYS A 12 -28.49 0.13 1.66
CA CYS A 12 -28.29 0.87 0.41
C CYS A 12 -28.74 2.33 0.58
N ILE A 13 -27.80 3.22 0.89
CA ILE A 13 -28.06 4.66 1.08
C ILE A 13 -27.34 5.46 0.00
N PRO A 14 -27.94 6.54 -0.55
CA PRO A 14 -27.25 7.45 -1.46
C PRO A 14 -25.99 8.04 -0.82
N ARG A 15 -24.92 8.16 -1.62
CA ARG A 15 -23.65 8.75 -1.17
C ARG A 15 -23.82 10.18 -0.63
N SER A 16 -24.81 10.93 -1.12
CA SER A 16 -25.17 12.26 -0.62
C SER A 16 -25.62 12.25 0.83
N GLN A 17 -26.46 11.28 1.23
CA GLN A 17 -26.90 11.13 2.62
C GLN A 17 -25.78 10.66 3.54
N ILE A 18 -24.93 9.74 3.07
CA ILE A 18 -23.74 9.32 3.83
C ILE A 18 -22.85 10.54 4.11
N ARG A 19 -22.61 11.39 3.10
CA ARG A 19 -21.86 12.65 3.29
C ARG A 19 -22.56 13.59 4.24
N ALA A 20 -23.87 13.80 4.10
CA ALA A 20 -24.63 14.67 5.00
C ALA A 20 -24.57 14.18 6.46
N SER A 21 -24.65 12.87 6.69
CA SER A 21 -24.50 12.29 8.03
C SER A 21 -23.10 12.46 8.60
N ILE A 22 -22.05 12.27 7.79
CA ILE A 22 -20.67 12.57 8.19
C ILE A 22 -20.55 14.06 8.54
N HIS A 23 -21.03 14.96 7.69
CA HIS A 23 -21.02 16.41 7.93
C HIS A 23 -21.81 16.83 9.17
N ARG A 24 -22.88 16.12 9.54
CA ARG A 24 -23.67 16.40 10.76
C ARG A 24 -22.95 15.99 12.03
N LEU A 25 -22.24 14.86 12.00
CA LEU A 25 -21.52 14.32 13.17
C LEU A 25 -20.15 14.96 13.34
N ASP A 26 -19.54 15.39 12.24
CA ASP A 26 -18.18 15.89 12.22
C ASP A 26 -18.17 17.43 12.32
N SER A 27 -18.20 17.93 13.56
CA SER A 27 -17.90 19.34 13.87
C SER A 27 -16.44 19.71 13.55
N PHE A 28 -15.58 18.73 13.19
CA PHE A 28 -14.17 18.90 12.87
C PHE A 28 -13.88 19.02 11.37
N LEU A 29 -14.74 19.69 10.58
CA LEU A 29 -14.35 20.18 9.25
C LEU A 29 -13.10 21.10 9.27
N CYS A 30 -12.63 21.50 10.45
CA CYS A 30 -11.32 22.11 10.71
C CYS A 30 -10.12 21.18 10.40
N ASP A 31 -10.30 19.89 10.14
CA ASP A 31 -9.21 18.98 9.77
C ASP A 31 -8.56 19.32 8.42
N ARG A 32 -9.20 20.15 7.59
CA ARG A 32 -8.59 20.75 6.39
C ARG A 32 -7.50 21.78 6.70
N LEU A 33 -7.42 22.22 7.95
CA LEU A 33 -6.35 23.07 8.50
C LEU A 33 -5.32 22.26 9.29
N LYS A 34 -5.30 20.92 9.15
CA LYS A 34 -4.19 20.13 9.70
C LYS A 34 -2.91 20.58 9.00
N PRO A 35 -1.87 21.02 9.75
CA PRO A 35 -0.59 21.35 9.16
C PRO A 35 -0.11 20.15 8.33
N ALA A 36 0.57 20.43 7.21
CA ALA A 36 1.12 19.41 6.34
C ALA A 36 1.71 18.27 7.17
N ILE A 37 1.30 17.03 6.89
CA ILE A 37 1.73 15.84 7.65
C ILE A 37 3.24 15.92 7.82
N ARG A 38 3.69 16.14 9.05
CA ARG A 38 5.11 16.17 9.38
C ARG A 38 5.63 14.76 9.18
N ARG A 39 6.15 14.48 7.98
CA ARG A 39 6.72 13.19 7.63
C ARG A 39 7.80 12.88 8.66
N ARG A 40 7.69 11.73 9.32
CA ARG A 40 8.71 11.27 10.27
C ARG A 40 10.02 11.09 9.49
N SER A 41 11.12 11.61 10.03
CA SER A 41 12.45 11.32 9.48
C SER A 41 12.74 9.84 9.71
N TYR A 42 12.63 9.05 8.64
CA TYR A 42 12.86 7.61 8.67
C TYR A 42 14.34 7.36 8.39
N HIS A 43 15.08 6.91 9.41
CA HIS A 43 16.50 6.60 9.30
C HIS A 43 16.69 5.09 9.35
N VAL A 44 17.48 4.58 8.41
CA VAL A 44 17.95 3.20 8.39
C VAL A 44 19.48 3.19 8.28
N PRO A 45 20.17 2.15 8.77
CA PRO A 45 21.63 2.09 8.82
C PRO A 45 22.37 2.26 7.49
N GLY A 46 21.76 1.91 6.35
CA GLY A 46 22.39 2.02 5.04
C GLY A 46 21.53 1.45 3.90
N PRO A 47 22.05 1.48 2.66
CA PRO A 47 21.43 0.84 1.51
C PRO A 47 21.17 -0.65 1.77
N ASN A 48 20.10 -1.18 1.18
CA ASN A 48 19.73 -2.59 1.27
C ASN A 48 19.43 -3.09 2.70
N TYR A 49 19.21 -2.19 3.65
CA TYR A 49 18.85 -2.56 5.02
C TYR A 49 17.35 -2.89 5.15
N VAL A 50 16.48 -2.01 4.65
CA VAL A 50 15.02 -2.23 4.66
C VAL A 50 14.48 -1.89 3.28
N TRP A 51 13.79 -2.84 2.65
CA TRP A 51 12.94 -2.57 1.50
C TRP A 51 11.50 -2.39 1.93
N HIS A 52 10.82 -1.39 1.39
CA HIS A 52 9.37 -1.28 1.49
C HIS A 52 8.73 -1.86 0.25
N ILE A 53 7.75 -2.73 0.43
CA ILE A 53 6.98 -3.33 -0.67
C ILE A 53 5.50 -2.96 -0.53
N ASP A 54 4.83 -2.72 -1.66
CA ASP A 54 3.42 -2.33 -1.71
C ASP A 54 2.76 -2.72 -3.04
N GLY A 55 1.45 -2.98 -2.99
CA GLY A 55 0.59 -3.23 -4.15
C GLY A 55 -0.32 -2.04 -4.44
N ASN A 56 -0.11 -1.35 -5.55
CA ASN A 56 -0.91 -0.18 -5.92
C ASN A 56 -2.12 -0.56 -6.81
N HIS A 57 -3.32 -0.41 -6.23
CA HIS A 57 -4.59 -0.81 -6.83
C HIS A 57 -5.34 0.34 -7.54
N LYS A 58 -4.72 1.51 -7.77
CA LYS A 58 -5.41 2.65 -8.40
C LYS A 58 -5.95 2.34 -9.81
N LEU A 59 -5.34 1.38 -10.50
CA LEU A 59 -5.73 0.96 -11.85
C LEU A 59 -6.54 -0.34 -11.87
N ILE A 60 -7.07 -0.78 -10.72
CA ILE A 60 -7.80 -2.05 -10.62
C ILE A 60 -9.03 -2.13 -11.54
N ARG A 61 -9.63 -0.98 -11.90
CA ARG A 61 -10.75 -0.92 -12.86
C ARG A 61 -10.39 -1.49 -14.23
N TRP A 62 -9.12 -1.43 -14.62
CA TRP A 62 -8.58 -2.00 -15.85
C TRP A 62 -7.89 -3.35 -15.62
N ARG A 63 -8.08 -3.96 -14.43
CA ARG A 63 -7.38 -5.17 -14.00
C ARG A 63 -5.86 -5.00 -14.03
N ILE A 64 -5.37 -3.83 -13.62
CA ILE A 64 -3.94 -3.57 -13.48
C ILE A 64 -3.65 -3.30 -12.01
N VAL A 65 -2.75 -4.10 -11.44
CA VAL A 65 -2.12 -3.90 -10.13
C VAL A 65 -0.66 -3.60 -10.36
N ILE A 66 -0.08 -2.64 -9.65
CA ILE A 66 1.35 -2.33 -9.76
C ILE A 66 2.04 -2.78 -8.47
N HIS A 67 2.89 -3.79 -8.57
CA HIS A 67 3.75 -4.25 -7.48
C HIS A 67 5.02 -3.42 -7.46
N GLY A 68 5.34 -2.84 -6.31
CA GLY A 68 6.50 -1.96 -6.17
C GLY A 68 7.32 -2.28 -4.94
N GLY A 69 8.65 -2.18 -5.08
CA GLY A 69 9.62 -2.26 -4.01
C GLY A 69 10.57 -1.06 -4.04
N ILE A 70 10.88 -0.49 -2.88
CA ILE A 70 11.83 0.63 -2.77
C ILE A 70 12.78 0.44 -1.59
N ASP A 71 14.07 0.71 -1.81
CA ASP A 71 15.05 0.77 -0.73
C ASP A 71 14.83 2.02 0.14
N SER A 72 14.71 1.83 1.44
CA SER A 72 14.38 2.89 2.39
C SER A 72 15.49 3.92 2.60
N TYR A 73 16.74 3.58 2.30
CA TYR A 73 17.89 4.47 2.44
C TYR A 73 18.10 5.29 1.16
N SER A 74 18.42 4.60 0.07
CA SER A 74 18.80 5.19 -1.22
C SER A 74 17.62 5.70 -2.03
N ARG A 75 16.39 5.26 -1.72
CA ARG A 75 15.16 5.51 -2.51
C ARG A 75 15.20 4.91 -3.92
N VAL A 76 16.13 3.99 -4.19
CA VAL A 76 16.13 3.21 -5.43
C VAL A 76 14.89 2.33 -5.48
N VAL A 77 14.18 2.37 -6.61
CA VAL A 77 13.05 1.49 -6.89
C VAL A 77 13.63 0.15 -7.36
N VAL A 78 13.62 -0.84 -6.47
CA VAL A 78 14.24 -2.16 -6.70
C VAL A 78 13.40 -3.04 -7.62
N PHE A 79 12.10 -2.79 -7.70
CA PHE A 79 11.23 -3.29 -8.76
C PHE A 79 9.96 -2.43 -8.86
N LEU A 80 9.39 -2.34 -10.05
CA LEU A 80 8.08 -1.75 -10.30
C LEU A 80 7.43 -2.45 -11.49
N LYS A 81 6.47 -3.34 -11.22
CA LYS A 81 5.92 -4.24 -12.24
C LYS A 81 4.40 -4.20 -12.26
N PRO A 82 3.78 -3.86 -13.41
CA PRO A 82 2.35 -4.04 -13.58
C PRO A 82 2.01 -5.53 -13.76
N SER A 83 0.90 -5.96 -13.18
CA SER A 83 0.34 -7.30 -13.28
C SER A 83 -1.18 -7.23 -13.45
N THR A 84 -1.76 -8.35 -13.86
CA THR A 84 -3.22 -8.50 -13.98
C THR A 84 -3.89 -9.09 -12.74
N ASP A 85 -3.10 -9.39 -11.72
CA ASP A 85 -3.51 -10.04 -10.47
C ASP A 85 -2.76 -9.45 -9.26
N ASN A 86 -3.27 -9.76 -8.07
CA ASN A 86 -2.66 -9.40 -6.78
C ASN A 86 -2.26 -10.66 -5.99
N HIS A 87 -1.78 -11.70 -6.67
CA HIS A 87 -1.40 -12.95 -5.99
C HIS A 87 -0.04 -12.82 -5.30
N ALA A 88 0.12 -13.57 -4.20
CA ALA A 88 1.35 -13.55 -3.42
C ALA A 88 2.56 -14.05 -4.23
N HIS A 89 2.37 -15.07 -5.05
CA HIS A 89 3.38 -15.56 -5.99
C HIS A 89 3.88 -14.48 -6.98
N THR A 90 2.99 -13.63 -7.49
CA THR A 90 3.37 -12.55 -8.41
C THR A 90 4.25 -11.52 -7.70
N MET A 91 3.90 -11.16 -6.46
CA MET A 91 4.72 -10.28 -5.62
C MET A 91 6.07 -10.91 -5.29
N LEU A 92 6.10 -12.20 -4.94
CA LEU A 92 7.34 -12.95 -4.68
C LEU A 92 8.25 -12.95 -5.92
N SER A 93 7.72 -13.24 -7.11
CA SER A 93 8.51 -13.20 -8.33
C SER A 93 9.08 -11.80 -8.61
N CYS A 94 8.32 -10.73 -8.34
CA CYS A 94 8.86 -9.36 -8.46
C CYS A 94 9.99 -9.11 -7.45
N PHE A 95 9.81 -9.57 -6.21
CA PHE A 95 10.80 -9.46 -5.15
C PHE A 95 12.09 -10.22 -5.49
N GLU A 96 12.00 -11.48 -5.92
CA GLU A 96 13.16 -12.31 -6.30
C GLU A 96 13.95 -11.69 -7.46
N ASN A 97 13.26 -11.09 -8.45
CA ASN A 97 13.94 -10.35 -9.52
C ASN A 97 14.73 -9.16 -8.97
N GLY A 98 14.15 -8.41 -8.01
CA GLY A 98 14.86 -7.34 -7.32
C GLY A 98 16.06 -7.86 -6.52
N VAL A 99 15.90 -8.98 -5.80
CA VAL A 99 16.98 -9.64 -5.04
C VAL A 99 18.12 -10.10 -5.96
N PHE A 100 17.80 -10.62 -7.15
CA PHE A 100 18.79 -11.00 -8.13
C PHE A 100 19.66 -9.82 -8.59
N GLU A 101 19.07 -8.63 -8.74
CA GLU A 101 19.76 -7.44 -9.23
C GLU A 101 20.48 -6.65 -8.11
N TYR A 102 19.83 -6.47 -6.95
CA TYR A 102 20.29 -5.58 -5.87
C TYR A 102 20.79 -6.33 -4.62
N GLY A 103 20.68 -7.66 -4.60
CA GLY A 103 20.95 -8.48 -3.42
C GLY A 103 19.78 -8.53 -2.44
N LEU A 104 19.84 -9.48 -1.51
CA LEU A 104 18.80 -9.67 -0.50
C LEU A 104 18.82 -8.54 0.54
N PRO A 105 17.70 -7.84 0.83
CA PRO A 105 17.68 -6.85 1.89
C PRO A 105 17.78 -7.50 3.27
N THR A 106 18.25 -6.76 4.28
CA THR A 106 18.27 -7.28 5.66
C THR A 106 16.84 -7.46 6.22
N ARG A 107 15.91 -6.60 5.81
CA ARG A 107 14.52 -6.60 6.26
C ARG A 107 13.58 -6.13 5.16
N ILE A 108 12.33 -6.55 5.27
CA ILE A 108 11.22 -6.04 4.47
C ILE A 108 10.21 -5.30 5.35
N ARG A 109 9.46 -4.41 4.74
CA ARG A 109 8.29 -3.79 5.37
C ARG A 109 7.16 -3.68 4.36
N SER A 110 6.05 -4.32 4.69
CA SER A 110 4.79 -4.24 3.95
C SER A 110 3.66 -3.90 4.91
N ASP A 111 2.46 -3.66 4.37
CA ASP A 111 1.24 -3.81 5.16
C ASP A 111 0.95 -5.30 5.41
N LEU A 112 -0.15 -5.62 6.09
CA LEU A 112 -0.57 -7.00 6.36
C LEU A 112 -1.44 -7.57 5.21
N GLY A 113 -1.16 -7.18 3.97
CA GLY A 113 -1.83 -7.69 2.78
C GLY A 113 -1.47 -9.14 2.46
N GLY A 114 -2.45 -9.91 1.98
CA GLY A 114 -2.26 -11.32 1.64
C GLY A 114 -1.30 -11.54 0.47
N GLU A 115 -1.15 -10.55 -0.40
CA GLU A 115 -0.20 -10.51 -1.51
C GLU A 115 1.26 -10.51 -1.04
N ASN A 116 1.55 -10.16 0.20
CA ASN A 116 2.91 -10.12 0.71
C ASN A 116 3.31 -11.43 1.41
N MET A 117 2.37 -12.37 1.60
CA MET A 117 2.55 -13.56 2.43
C MET A 117 3.72 -14.45 1.98
N GLU A 118 3.90 -14.63 0.68
CA GLU A 118 4.99 -15.46 0.16
C GLU A 118 6.36 -14.81 0.33
N VAL A 119 6.44 -13.48 0.22
CA VAL A 119 7.67 -12.72 0.52
C VAL A 119 8.02 -12.85 2.01
N TRP A 120 7.04 -12.84 2.91
CA TRP A 120 7.29 -13.06 4.35
C TRP A 120 7.76 -14.48 4.68
N ARG A 121 7.39 -15.48 3.87
CA ARG A 121 7.86 -16.85 4.06
C ARG A 121 9.27 -17.05 3.53
N TYR A 122 9.64 -16.25 2.53
CA TYR A 122 10.96 -16.26 1.92
C TYR A 122 12.02 -15.56 2.80
N MET A 123 11.63 -14.45 3.44
CA MET A 123 12.47 -13.62 4.33
C MET A 123 12.56 -14.17 5.76
#